data_AF-A0A5D0SQD8-F1
#
_entry.id   AF-A0A5D0SQD8-F1
#
_cell.length_a   1.000
_cell.length_b   1.000
_cell.length_c   1.000
_cell.angle_alpha   90.00
_cell.angle_beta   90.00
_cell.angle_gamma   90.00
#
_symmetry.space_group_name_H-M   'P 1'
#
loop_
_entity.id
_entity.type
_entity.pdbx_description
1 polymer ?
#
loop_
_entity_poly.entity_id
_entity_poly.type
_entity_poly.pdbx_seq_one_letter_code
_entity_poly.pdbx_strand_id
1 'polypeptide(L)'
;MDDSTLERLAEIICGDNTNLSPVYRTGSELTTFFHRAGFKRFTHDGSTRKWWTLDCLRSCNGKELSLVLKRLASPKEYGGDKEKVKQVLNSLNKTLSIEGLKIELNGIEPVIKAETPKFDIKETEDEERELKPLPPPNFHSLDIEPVIADLLMKRWEEAEKCVHAGAHLAAIIIMGSLLEGLILAVLQRKSKQVNKSEAAPRHYGSGKVKKFYKWTLNEMIEFAYNEKWIDLDVHRFSHALKGFRNLIHPYEQMSLNVFPDEDTSNICWLVVQATVNDLAKVLSKKT
;
A
#
# COMPACT_ATOMS: atom_id res chain seq x y z
N MET A 1 -19.64 -21.90 -20.69
CA MET A 1 -19.06 -21.89 -19.35
C MET A 1 -18.77 -23.33 -19.00
N ASP A 2 -17.51 -23.61 -18.70
CA ASP A 2 -17.02 -24.93 -18.33
C ASP A 2 -17.66 -25.40 -17.02
N ASP A 3 -17.78 -26.72 -16.87
CA ASP A 3 -18.43 -27.32 -15.70
C ASP A 3 -17.66 -27.04 -14.40
N SER A 4 -16.33 -26.99 -14.46
CA SER A 4 -15.49 -26.64 -13.31
C SER A 4 -15.72 -25.21 -12.83
N THR A 5 -15.96 -24.28 -13.76
CA THR A 5 -16.36 -22.89 -13.44
C THR A 5 -17.73 -22.88 -12.76
N LEU A 6 -18.70 -23.64 -13.27
CA LEU A 6 -20.04 -23.73 -12.68
C LEU A 6 -20.00 -24.31 -11.25
N GLU A 7 -19.17 -25.33 -11.00
CA GLU A 7 -18.97 -25.87 -9.64
C GLU A 7 -18.45 -24.81 -8.68
N ARG A 8 -17.47 -24.02 -9.12
CA ARG A 8 -16.89 -22.96 -8.29
C ARG A 8 -17.88 -21.83 -8.04
N LEU A 9 -18.70 -21.48 -9.04
CA LEU A 9 -19.80 -20.53 -8.87
C LEU A 9 -20.85 -21.04 -7.87
N ALA A 10 -21.19 -22.33 -7.92
CA ALA A 10 -22.11 -22.93 -6.96
C ALA A 10 -21.58 -22.81 -5.52
N GLU A 11 -20.28 -23.02 -5.30
CA GLU A 11 -19.65 -22.82 -3.99
C GLU A 11 -19.73 -21.37 -3.50
N ILE A 12 -19.49 -20.39 -4.38
CA ILE A 12 -19.58 -18.97 -4.03
C ILE A 12 -21.03 -18.59 -3.68
N ILE A 13 -22.00 -19.10 -4.42
CA ILE A 13 -23.44 -18.85 -4.19
C ILE A 13 -23.87 -19.47 -2.85
N CYS A 14 -23.49 -20.72 -2.56
CA CYS A 14 -23.81 -21.40 -1.30
C CYS A 14 -23.12 -20.75 -0.10
N GLY A 15 -21.89 -20.27 -0.29
CA GLY A 15 -21.09 -19.60 0.74
C GLY A 15 -20.60 -20.50 1.86
N ASP A 16 -20.32 -21.77 1.54
CA ASP A 16 -19.76 -22.74 2.50
C ASP A 16 -18.31 -22.43 2.87
N ASN A 17 -17.61 -21.71 2.00
CA ASN A 17 -16.24 -21.27 2.23
C ASN A 17 -16.19 -19.75 2.44
N THR A 18 -15.88 -19.35 3.66
CA THR A 18 -15.80 -17.94 4.09
C THR A 18 -14.71 -17.15 3.36
N ASN A 19 -13.72 -17.81 2.76
CA ASN A 19 -12.71 -17.14 1.93
C ASN A 19 -13.30 -16.74 0.56
N LEU A 20 -14.24 -17.53 0.03
CA LEU A 20 -14.82 -17.32 -1.30
C LEU A 20 -16.07 -16.45 -1.28
N SER A 21 -16.85 -16.54 -0.21
CA SER A 21 -18.11 -15.82 -0.08
C SER A 21 -18.28 -15.27 1.33
N PRO A 22 -18.72 -14.02 1.47
CA PRO A 22 -18.98 -13.38 2.76
C PRO A 22 -20.29 -13.84 3.40
N VAL A 23 -21.15 -14.55 2.66
CA VAL A 23 -22.51 -14.90 3.09
C VAL A 23 -22.78 -16.37 2.80
N TYR A 24 -22.98 -17.12 3.87
CA TYR A 24 -23.55 -18.45 3.82
C TYR A 24 -25.05 -18.37 3.50
N ARG A 25 -25.54 -19.16 2.54
CA ARG A 25 -26.96 -19.23 2.16
C ARG A 25 -27.53 -20.60 2.49
N THR A 26 -28.62 -20.62 3.25
CA THR A 26 -29.48 -21.79 3.49
C THR A 26 -30.29 -22.15 2.22
N GLY A 27 -30.94 -23.32 2.20
CA GLY A 27 -31.75 -23.75 1.03
C GLY A 27 -32.89 -22.79 0.67
N SER A 28 -33.55 -22.19 1.66
CA SER A 28 -34.58 -21.17 1.45
C SER A 28 -33.99 -19.85 0.91
N GLU A 29 -32.79 -19.48 1.37
CA GLU A 29 -32.07 -18.31 0.85
C GLU A 29 -31.55 -18.52 -0.58
N LEU A 30 -31.17 -19.75 -0.94
CA LEU A 30 -30.83 -20.10 -2.32
C LEU A 30 -32.04 -19.96 -3.26
N THR A 31 -33.20 -20.47 -2.84
CA THR A 31 -34.47 -20.26 -3.54
C THR A 31 -34.73 -18.75 -3.74
N THR A 32 -34.59 -17.98 -2.65
CA THR A 32 -34.78 -16.53 -2.66
C THR A 32 -33.80 -15.83 -3.60
N PHE A 33 -32.53 -16.24 -3.60
CA PHE A 33 -31.49 -15.71 -4.49
C PHE A 33 -31.84 -15.93 -5.96
N PHE A 34 -32.19 -17.15 -6.36
CA PHE A 34 -32.57 -17.45 -7.74
C PHE A 34 -33.86 -16.72 -8.15
N HIS A 35 -34.84 -16.61 -7.25
CA HIS A 35 -36.05 -15.81 -7.49
C HIS A 35 -35.71 -14.33 -7.73
N ARG A 36 -34.80 -13.74 -6.93
CA ARG A 36 -34.32 -12.36 -7.11
C ARG A 36 -33.49 -12.18 -8.38
N ALA A 37 -32.87 -13.24 -8.88
CA ALA A 37 -32.22 -13.26 -10.20
C ALA A 37 -33.22 -13.44 -11.37
N GLY A 38 -34.51 -13.66 -11.08
CA GLY A 38 -35.58 -13.79 -12.07
C GLY A 38 -36.09 -15.21 -12.30
N PHE A 39 -35.59 -16.21 -11.57
CA PHE A 39 -35.85 -17.63 -11.83
C PHE A 39 -36.83 -18.24 -10.83
N LYS A 40 -38.13 -18.04 -11.05
CA LYS A 40 -39.21 -18.62 -10.19
C LYS A 40 -39.31 -20.14 -10.24
N ARG A 41 -38.62 -20.79 -11.18
CA ARG A 41 -38.64 -22.25 -11.36
C ARG A 41 -37.73 -22.99 -10.38
N PHE A 42 -36.81 -22.29 -9.72
CA PHE A 42 -35.82 -22.90 -8.84
C PHE A 42 -36.25 -22.77 -7.38
N THR A 43 -36.84 -23.85 -6.88
CA THR A 43 -37.14 -24.04 -5.45
C THR A 43 -36.27 -25.15 -4.91
N HIS A 44 -35.54 -24.87 -3.84
CA HIS A 44 -34.66 -25.83 -3.21
C HIS A 44 -35.46 -27.02 -2.67
N ASP A 45 -35.05 -28.23 -3.04
CA ASP A 45 -35.79 -29.47 -2.81
C ASP A 45 -35.38 -30.23 -1.54
N GLY A 46 -34.36 -29.74 -0.84
CA GLY A 46 -33.81 -30.37 0.38
C GLY A 46 -32.58 -31.23 0.13
N SER A 47 -32.15 -31.37 -1.12
CA SER A 47 -30.87 -31.98 -1.48
C SER A 47 -29.67 -31.12 -1.05
N THR A 48 -28.45 -31.59 -1.30
CA THR A 48 -27.23 -30.88 -0.92
C THR A 48 -27.12 -29.55 -1.68
N ARG A 49 -27.02 -28.44 -0.94
CA ARG A 49 -27.00 -27.06 -1.47
C ARG A 49 -26.04 -26.85 -2.64
N LYS A 50 -24.79 -27.32 -2.54
CA LYS A 50 -23.79 -27.21 -3.63
C LYS A 50 -24.26 -27.89 -4.91
N TRP A 51 -24.67 -29.16 -4.82
CA TRP A 51 -25.10 -29.95 -5.98
C TRP A 51 -26.39 -29.42 -6.58
N TRP A 52 -27.37 -29.07 -5.75
CA TRP A 52 -28.60 -28.44 -6.21
C TRP A 52 -28.35 -27.12 -6.95
N THR A 53 -27.48 -26.27 -6.40
CA THR A 53 -27.11 -24.99 -7.03
C THR A 53 -26.39 -25.22 -8.35
N LEU A 54 -25.48 -26.20 -8.41
CA LEU A 54 -24.81 -26.58 -9.65
C LEU A 54 -25.80 -27.06 -10.72
N ASP A 55 -26.77 -27.91 -10.36
CA ASP A 55 -27.78 -28.39 -11.31
C ASP A 55 -28.67 -27.25 -11.82
N CYS A 56 -29.02 -26.28 -10.95
CA CYS A 56 -29.70 -25.06 -11.36
C CYS A 56 -28.85 -24.28 -12.38
N LEU A 57 -27.55 -24.09 -12.13
CA LEU A 57 -26.64 -23.41 -13.05
C LEU A 57 -26.48 -24.16 -14.38
N ARG A 58 -26.35 -25.49 -14.36
CA ARG A 58 -26.28 -26.34 -15.58
C ARG A 58 -27.55 -26.26 -16.43
N SER A 59 -28.71 -26.09 -15.79
CA SER A 59 -29.98 -25.93 -16.49
C SER A 59 -30.19 -24.53 -17.10
N CYS A 60 -29.29 -23.57 -16.81
CA CYS A 60 -29.37 -22.21 -17.35
C CYS A 60 -28.64 -22.09 -18.69
N ASN A 61 -29.22 -21.37 -19.64
CA ASN A 61 -28.50 -20.95 -20.85
C ASN A 61 -27.56 -19.75 -20.58
N GLY A 62 -26.74 -19.36 -21.57
CA GLY A 62 -25.77 -18.27 -21.40
C GLY A 62 -26.36 -16.91 -20.98
N LYS A 63 -27.57 -16.56 -21.46
CA LYS A 63 -28.26 -15.33 -21.04
C LYS A 63 -28.73 -15.45 -19.59
N GLU A 64 -29.24 -16.60 -19.21
CA GLU A 64 -29.71 -16.86 -17.85
C GLU A 64 -28.55 -16.86 -16.84
N LEU A 65 -27.42 -17.48 -17.16
CA LEU A 65 -26.21 -17.42 -16.35
C LEU A 65 -25.76 -15.97 -16.13
N SER A 66 -25.85 -15.13 -17.16
CA SER A 66 -25.52 -13.71 -17.02
C SER A 66 -26.38 -12.97 -15.98
N LEU A 67 -27.65 -13.37 -15.81
CA LEU A 67 -28.55 -12.81 -14.80
C LEU A 67 -28.17 -13.28 -13.40
N VAL A 68 -27.83 -14.56 -13.24
CA VAL A 68 -27.36 -15.12 -11.97
C VAL A 68 -26.07 -14.44 -11.52
N LEU A 69 -25.10 -14.29 -12.43
CA LEU A 69 -23.83 -13.62 -12.18
C LEU A 69 -24.03 -12.14 -11.79
N LYS A 70 -24.91 -11.43 -12.50
CA LYS A 70 -25.26 -10.05 -12.15
C LYS A 70 -25.95 -9.96 -10.80
N ARG A 71 -26.83 -10.91 -10.45
CA ARG A 71 -27.46 -10.92 -9.12
C ARG A 71 -26.42 -11.13 -8.02
N LEU A 72 -25.52 -12.08 -8.22
CA LEU A 72 -24.45 -12.40 -7.28
C LEU A 72 -23.49 -11.22 -7.07
N ALA A 73 -23.16 -10.48 -8.13
CA ALA A 73 -22.29 -9.31 -8.06
C ALA A 73 -23.00 -8.03 -7.56
N SER A 74 -24.31 -8.05 -7.36
CA SER A 74 -25.07 -6.85 -7.04
C SER A 74 -24.85 -6.41 -5.58
N PRO A 75 -24.53 -5.13 -5.32
CA PRO A 75 -24.47 -4.58 -3.96
C PRO A 75 -25.78 -4.75 -3.17
N LYS A 76 -26.91 -4.83 -3.87
CA LYS A 76 -28.25 -5.05 -3.29
C LYS A 76 -28.36 -6.42 -2.59
N GLU A 77 -27.56 -7.40 -3.00
CA GLU A 77 -27.54 -8.73 -2.37
C GLU A 77 -26.88 -8.71 -0.99
N TYR A 78 -26.01 -7.73 -0.72
CA TYR A 78 -25.22 -7.62 0.51
C TYR A 78 -25.61 -6.42 1.38
N GLY A 79 -26.80 -5.86 1.15
CA GLY A 79 -27.27 -4.69 1.90
C GLY A 79 -26.42 -3.43 1.71
N GLY A 80 -25.62 -3.35 0.65
CA GLY A 80 -24.69 -2.24 0.41
C GLY A 80 -23.37 -2.31 1.20
N ASP A 81 -23.08 -3.42 1.87
CA ASP A 81 -21.81 -3.65 2.57
C ASP A 81 -20.65 -3.75 1.57
N LYS A 82 -19.80 -2.71 1.54
CA LYS A 82 -18.73 -2.57 0.55
C LYS A 82 -17.69 -3.69 0.65
N GLU A 83 -17.36 -4.15 1.86
CA GLU A 83 -16.33 -5.18 2.04
C GLU A 83 -16.82 -6.53 1.54
N LYS A 84 -18.08 -6.88 1.82
CA LYS A 84 -18.70 -8.10 1.31
C LYS A 84 -18.80 -8.10 -0.21
N VAL A 85 -19.21 -6.97 -0.80
CA VAL A 85 -19.27 -6.81 -2.26
C VAL A 85 -17.90 -6.97 -2.89
N LYS A 86 -16.87 -6.33 -2.31
CA LYS A 86 -15.48 -6.44 -2.78
C LYS A 86 -14.98 -7.88 -2.73
N GLN A 87 -15.23 -8.59 -1.62
CA GLN A 87 -14.83 -9.97 -1.48
C GLN A 87 -15.46 -10.87 -2.56
N VAL A 88 -16.77 -10.73 -2.80
CA VAL A 88 -17.47 -11.54 -3.81
C VAL A 88 -16.99 -11.22 -5.20
N LEU A 89 -16.83 -9.93 -5.55
CA LEU A 89 -16.33 -9.53 -6.86
C LEU A 89 -14.94 -10.10 -7.12
N ASN A 90 -14.07 -10.12 -6.12
CA ASN A 90 -12.73 -10.71 -6.26
C ASN A 90 -12.81 -12.21 -6.53
N SER A 91 -13.54 -12.97 -5.70
CA SER A 91 -13.71 -14.42 -5.87
C SER A 91 -14.37 -14.78 -7.20
N LEU A 92 -15.38 -14.00 -7.58
CA LEU A 92 -16.16 -14.19 -8.81
C LEU A 92 -15.32 -13.91 -10.04
N ASN A 93 -14.59 -12.79 -10.08
CA ASN A 93 -13.71 -12.45 -11.20
C ASN A 93 -12.53 -13.40 -11.33
N LYS A 94 -11.99 -13.91 -10.22
CA LYS A 94 -10.95 -14.96 -10.26
C LYS A 94 -11.47 -16.26 -10.88
N THR A 95 -12.76 -16.55 -10.72
CA THR A 95 -13.41 -17.73 -11.30
C THR A 95 -13.76 -17.50 -12.77
N LEU A 96 -14.27 -16.32 -13.10
CA LEU A 96 -14.71 -15.96 -14.46
C LEU A 96 -13.56 -15.64 -15.42
N SER A 97 -12.39 -15.27 -14.90
CA SER A 97 -11.23 -14.97 -15.74
C SER A 97 -10.88 -16.13 -16.66
N ILE A 98 -11.02 -17.37 -16.20
CA ILE A 98 -10.77 -18.60 -16.98
C ILE A 98 -11.67 -18.68 -18.21
N GLU A 99 -12.88 -18.13 -18.12
CA GLU A 99 -13.86 -18.05 -19.21
C GLU A 99 -13.67 -16.82 -20.10
N GLY A 100 -12.66 -16.00 -19.82
CA GLY A 100 -12.43 -14.71 -20.49
C GLY A 100 -13.49 -13.66 -20.16
N LEU A 101 -14.05 -13.71 -18.94
CA LEU A 101 -15.10 -12.81 -18.48
C LEU A 101 -14.72 -12.13 -17.17
N LYS A 102 -15.20 -10.89 -17.01
CA LYS A 102 -15.07 -10.12 -15.78
C LYS A 102 -16.34 -9.34 -15.47
N ILE A 103 -16.64 -9.16 -14.20
CA ILE A 103 -17.73 -8.31 -13.72
C ILE A 103 -17.17 -7.06 -13.08
N GLU A 104 -17.68 -5.92 -13.53
CA GLU A 104 -17.39 -4.60 -12.99
C GLU A 104 -18.69 -3.92 -12.56
N LEU A 105 -18.62 -3.05 -11.54
CA LEU A 105 -19.76 -2.24 -11.14
C LEU A 105 -19.75 -0.90 -11.91
N ASN A 106 -20.84 -0.62 -12.61
CA ASN A 106 -21.15 0.72 -13.10
C ASN A 106 -22.11 1.39 -12.10
N GLY A 107 -21.55 2.09 -11.12
CA GLY A 107 -22.32 2.54 -9.94
C GLY A 107 -22.74 1.35 -9.09
N ILE A 108 -24.03 1.04 -9.06
CA ILE A 108 -24.59 -0.11 -8.32
C ILE A 108 -24.95 -1.30 -9.22
N GLU A 109 -24.84 -1.16 -10.54
CA GLU A 109 -25.26 -2.17 -11.50
C GLU A 109 -24.05 -2.95 -12.04
N PRO A 110 -24.03 -4.29 -11.90
CA PRO A 110 -22.94 -5.12 -12.41
C PRO A 110 -23.04 -5.32 -13.93
N VAL A 111 -21.90 -5.13 -14.59
CA VAL A 111 -21.71 -5.26 -16.04
C VAL A 111 -20.67 -6.34 -16.30
N ILE A 112 -21.02 -7.30 -17.14
CA ILE A 112 -20.09 -8.35 -17.59
C ILE A 112 -19.36 -7.82 -18.82
N LYS A 113 -18.04 -7.90 -18.82
CA LYS A 113 -17.17 -7.55 -19.94
C LYS A 113 -16.31 -8.75 -20.33
N ALA A 114 -15.90 -8.79 -21.59
CA ALA A 114 -14.87 -9.71 -22.03
C ALA A 114 -13.52 -9.26 -21.45
N GLU A 115 -12.76 -10.20 -20.92
CA GLU A 115 -11.41 -10.00 -20.42
C GLU A 115 -10.51 -11.04 -21.08
N THR A 116 -9.36 -10.63 -21.59
CA THR A 116 -8.33 -11.58 -22.03
C THR A 116 -7.68 -12.19 -20.79
N PRO A 117 -7.83 -13.51 -20.54
CA PRO A 117 -7.19 -14.14 -19.40
C PRO A 117 -5.68 -14.06 -19.55
N LYS A 118 -5.02 -13.52 -18.54
CA LYS A 118 -3.57 -13.52 -18.43
C LYS A 118 -3.11 -14.80 -17.73
N PHE A 119 -3.13 -15.92 -18.46
CA PHE A 119 -2.42 -17.14 -18.04
C PHE A 119 -0.97 -17.07 -18.51
N ASP A 120 -0.23 -16.05 -18.07
CA ASP A 120 1.23 -16.15 -18.13
C ASP A 120 1.63 -17.10 -17.00
N ILE A 121 1.96 -18.35 -17.34
CA ILE A 121 2.66 -19.28 -16.42
C ILE A 121 4.15 -18.87 -16.35
N LYS A 122 4.40 -17.56 -16.27
CA LYS A 122 5.60 -17.06 -15.61
C LYS A 122 5.17 -16.91 -14.17
N GLU A 123 5.86 -17.63 -13.30
CA GLU A 123 5.69 -17.63 -11.85
C GLU A 123 4.99 -16.34 -11.43
N THR A 124 3.72 -16.46 -11.06
CA THR A 124 3.16 -15.52 -10.11
C THR A 124 4.03 -15.75 -8.88
N GLU A 125 5.14 -15.01 -8.81
CA GLU A 125 5.48 -14.33 -7.58
C GLU A 125 4.12 -13.96 -7.00
N ASP A 126 3.82 -14.60 -5.87
CA ASP A 126 2.84 -14.06 -4.96
C ASP A 126 3.08 -12.54 -4.89
N GLU A 127 2.10 -11.79 -4.43
CA GLU A 127 2.38 -10.48 -3.86
C GLU A 127 3.31 -10.69 -2.62
N GLU A 128 4.55 -11.17 -2.82
CA GLU A 128 5.68 -10.75 -2.06
C GLU A 128 5.49 -9.26 -1.99
N ARG A 129 5.38 -8.79 -0.75
CA ARG A 129 5.47 -7.40 -0.44
C ARG A 129 6.89 -6.99 -0.82
N GLU A 130 7.19 -6.90 -2.11
CA GLU A 130 8.25 -6.03 -2.60
C GLU A 130 7.94 -4.73 -1.89
N LEU A 131 8.83 -4.33 -1.00
CA LEU A 131 8.79 -3.05 -0.32
C LEU A 131 9.07 -2.02 -1.40
N LYS A 132 8.12 -1.85 -2.33
CA LYS A 132 8.24 -0.90 -3.41
C LYS A 132 8.36 0.45 -2.74
N PRO A 133 9.38 1.24 -3.10
CA PRO A 133 9.48 2.60 -2.62
C PRO A 133 8.14 3.30 -2.92
N LEU A 134 7.37 3.65 -1.87
CA LEU A 134 6.15 4.44 -2.00
C LEU A 134 6.44 5.69 -2.86
N PRO A 135 5.43 6.21 -3.59
CA PRO A 135 5.62 7.35 -4.47
C PRO A 135 6.21 8.56 -3.72
N PRO A 136 6.93 9.44 -4.44
CA PRO A 136 7.51 10.63 -3.83
C PRO A 136 6.47 11.43 -3.06
N PRO A 137 6.80 11.86 -1.82
CA PRO A 137 5.94 12.77 -1.09
C PRO A 137 5.90 14.12 -1.81
N ASN A 138 4.76 14.79 -1.74
CA ASN A 138 4.66 16.15 -2.24
C ASN A 138 5.39 17.11 -1.28
N PHE A 139 6.69 17.37 -1.50
CA PHE A 139 7.47 18.25 -0.64
C PHE A 139 6.90 19.67 -0.54
N HIS A 140 6.15 20.13 -1.55
CA HIS A 140 5.47 21.43 -1.51
C HIS A 140 4.33 21.48 -0.49
N SER A 141 3.74 20.34 -0.12
CA SER A 141 2.70 20.31 0.92
C SER A 141 3.26 20.43 2.35
N LEU A 142 4.58 20.42 2.51
CA LEU A 142 5.24 20.61 3.81
C LEU A 142 5.37 22.09 4.21
N ASP A 143 4.92 23.03 3.38
CA ASP A 143 4.98 24.48 3.67
C ASP A 143 6.41 24.94 4.07
N ILE A 144 7.40 24.32 3.43
CA ILE A 144 8.81 24.71 3.44
C ILE A 144 9.09 25.66 2.27
N GLU A 145 10.28 26.25 2.23
CA GLU A 145 10.67 27.12 1.12
C GLU A 145 10.59 26.38 -0.22
N PRO A 146 9.90 26.92 -1.26
CA PRO A 146 9.67 26.22 -2.53
C PRO A 146 10.97 25.73 -3.19
N VAL A 147 12.03 26.54 -3.14
CA VAL A 147 13.34 26.18 -3.69
C VAL A 147 13.92 24.93 -3.01
N ILE A 148 13.71 24.78 -1.70
CA ILE A 148 14.13 23.60 -0.95
C ILE A 148 13.25 22.40 -1.30
N ALA A 149 11.94 22.59 -1.44
CA ALA A 149 11.03 21.53 -1.88
C ALA A 149 11.43 20.96 -3.26
N ASP A 150 11.77 21.83 -4.22
CA ASP A 150 12.27 21.43 -5.54
C ASP A 150 13.59 20.65 -5.46
N LEU A 151 14.52 21.09 -4.60
CA LEU A 151 15.79 20.39 -4.40
C LEU A 151 15.60 19.02 -3.76
N LEU A 152 14.69 18.89 -2.78
CA LEU A 152 14.33 17.61 -2.17
C LEU A 152 13.69 16.68 -3.20
N MET A 153 12.80 17.18 -4.06
CA MET A 153 12.21 16.39 -5.14
C MET A 153 13.27 15.87 -6.11
N LYS A 154 14.20 16.73 -6.56
CA LYS A 154 15.31 16.31 -7.43
C LYS A 154 16.19 15.23 -6.79
N ARG A 155 16.48 15.34 -5.50
CA ARG A 155 17.26 14.34 -4.76
C ARG A 155 16.50 13.02 -4.62
N TRP A 156 15.18 13.06 -4.46
CA TRP A 156 14.35 11.87 -4.48
C TRP A 156 14.44 11.14 -5.81
N GLU A 157 14.22 11.85 -6.93
CA GLU A 157 14.34 11.28 -8.27
C GLU A 157 15.74 10.72 -8.55
N GLU A 158 16.78 11.39 -8.06
CA GLU A 158 18.16 10.94 -8.23
C GLU A 158 18.43 9.65 -7.47
N ALA A 159 17.98 9.55 -6.22
CA ALA A 159 18.14 8.34 -5.44
C ALA A 159 17.31 7.17 -6.01
N GLU A 160 16.11 7.43 -6.52
CA GLU A 160 15.29 6.43 -7.22
C GLU A 160 16.00 5.90 -8.47
N LYS A 161 16.63 6.77 -9.27
CA LYS A 161 17.46 6.34 -10.41
C LYS A 161 18.64 5.48 -9.97
N CYS A 162 19.28 5.81 -8.85
CA CYS A 162 20.37 5.00 -8.31
C CYS A 162 19.89 3.62 -7.85
N VAL A 163 18.74 3.52 -7.18
CA VAL A 163 18.15 2.23 -6.79
C VAL A 163 17.87 1.38 -8.03
N HIS A 164 17.17 1.92 -9.04
CA HIS A 164 16.85 1.19 -10.27
C HIS A 164 18.09 0.76 -11.07
N ALA A 165 19.20 1.49 -10.96
CA ALA A 165 20.46 1.16 -11.62
C ALA A 165 21.34 0.19 -10.82
N GLY A 166 20.91 -0.27 -9.63
CA GLY A 166 21.72 -1.10 -8.73
C GLY A 166 22.87 -0.36 -8.04
N ALA A 167 22.87 0.98 -8.07
CA ALA A 167 23.89 1.83 -7.45
C ALA A 167 23.54 2.12 -5.97
N HIS A 168 23.40 1.06 -5.17
CA HIS A 168 22.83 1.12 -3.81
C HIS A 168 23.59 2.04 -2.85
N LEU A 169 24.92 2.01 -2.86
CA LEU A 169 25.73 2.94 -2.04
C LEU A 169 25.45 4.41 -2.39
N ALA A 170 25.38 4.74 -3.68
CA ALA A 170 25.08 6.10 -4.13
C ALA A 170 23.65 6.51 -3.74
N ALA A 171 22.68 5.60 -3.90
CA ALA A 171 21.30 5.82 -3.47
C ALA A 171 21.23 6.16 -1.98
N ILE A 172 21.89 5.38 -1.12
CA ILE A 172 21.92 5.59 0.34
C ILE A 172 22.58 6.91 0.72
N ILE A 173 23.65 7.32 0.03
CA ILE A 173 24.29 8.61 0.25
C ILE A 173 23.30 9.75 -0.04
N ILE A 174 22.56 9.66 -1.14
CA ILE A 174 21.54 10.64 -1.50
C ILE A 174 20.37 10.61 -0.52
N MET A 175 19.93 9.44 -0.06
CA MET A 175 18.93 9.29 1.01
C MET A 175 19.38 9.96 2.33
N GLY A 176 20.66 9.86 2.68
CA GLY A 176 21.23 10.58 3.82
C GLY A 176 21.21 12.09 3.64
N SER A 177 21.46 12.57 2.42
CA SER A 177 21.32 14.00 2.08
C SER A 177 19.85 14.45 2.11
N LEU A 178 18.92 13.61 1.67
CA LEU A 178 17.47 13.88 1.72
C LEU A 178 17.01 14.04 3.16
N LEU A 179 17.39 13.10 4.03
CA LEU A 179 17.07 13.13 5.45
C LEU A 179 17.58 14.43 6.11
N GLU A 180 18.84 14.78 5.83
CA GLU A 180 19.47 16.00 6.33
C GLU A 180 18.74 17.26 5.86
N GLY A 181 18.48 17.38 4.55
CA GLY A 181 17.81 18.53 3.96
C GLY A 181 16.38 18.69 4.46
N LEU A 182 15.66 17.57 4.63
CA LEU A 182 14.28 17.56 5.11
C LEU A 182 14.19 18.06 6.56
N ILE A 183 14.98 17.49 7.47
CA ILE A 183 14.96 17.91 8.88
C ILE A 183 15.38 19.38 9.00
N LEU A 184 16.41 19.80 8.26
CA LEU A 184 16.87 21.18 8.25
C LEU A 184 15.79 22.16 7.76
N ALA A 185 15.05 21.80 6.71
CA ALA A 185 13.94 22.61 6.19
C ALA A 185 12.84 22.83 7.25
N VAL A 186 12.51 21.79 8.02
CA VAL A 186 11.53 21.88 9.11
C VAL A 186 12.07 22.72 10.28
N LEU A 187 13.34 22.56 10.65
CA LEU A 187 13.99 23.39 11.66
C LEU A 187 13.94 24.89 11.29
N GLN A 188 14.22 25.21 10.02
CA GLN A 188 14.13 26.57 9.50
C GLN A 188 12.69 27.10 9.56
N ARG A 189 11.72 26.29 9.11
CA ARG A 189 10.29 26.63 9.16
C ARG A 189 9.81 26.93 10.57
N LYS A 190 10.24 26.13 11.55
CA LYS A 190 9.90 26.27 12.98
C LYS A 190 10.97 27.02 13.79
N SER A 191 11.78 27.88 13.16
CA SER A 191 12.95 28.53 13.78
C SER A 191 12.71 29.20 15.14
N LYS A 192 11.54 29.82 15.35
CA LYS A 192 11.16 30.44 16.64
C LYS A 192 11.02 29.41 17.76
N GLN A 193 10.44 28.24 17.48
CA GLN A 193 10.33 27.14 18.44
C GLN A 193 11.72 26.57 18.72
N VAL A 194 12.48 26.29 17.65
CA VAL A 194 13.81 25.67 17.75
C VAL A 194 14.76 26.52 18.61
N ASN A 195 14.83 27.83 18.36
CA ASN A 195 15.74 28.71 19.10
C ASN A 195 15.37 28.88 20.59
N LYS A 196 14.14 28.54 20.98
CA LYS A 196 13.66 28.58 22.37
C LYS A 196 13.78 27.24 23.09
N SER A 197 13.94 26.14 22.36
CA SER A 197 14.04 24.80 22.94
C SER A 197 15.34 24.63 23.75
N GLU A 198 15.23 23.88 24.84
CA GLU A 198 16.37 23.46 25.64
C GLU A 198 17.18 22.35 24.95
N ALA A 199 16.54 21.56 24.08
CA ALA A 199 17.18 20.51 23.31
C ALA A 199 18.06 21.04 22.17
N ALA A 200 17.97 22.34 21.84
CA ALA A 200 18.73 22.95 20.76
C ALA A 200 20.25 22.92 21.06
N PRO A 201 21.09 22.40 20.15
CA PRO A 201 22.55 22.43 20.27
C PRO A 201 23.10 23.83 20.50
N ARG A 202 23.97 23.97 21.50
CA ARG A 202 24.56 25.25 21.92
C ARG A 202 26.08 25.24 21.78
N HIS A 203 26.64 26.42 21.58
CA HIS A 203 28.10 26.61 21.64
C HIS A 203 28.59 26.46 23.08
N TYR A 204 29.57 25.58 23.27
CA TYR A 204 30.28 25.43 24.53
C TYR A 204 30.87 26.79 24.96
N GLY A 205 30.63 27.18 26.21
CA GLY A 205 31.07 28.47 26.77
C GLY A 205 30.05 29.62 26.63
N SER A 206 29.48 29.86 25.44
CA SER A 206 28.55 31.01 25.26
C SER A 206 27.08 30.70 25.57
N GLY A 207 26.68 29.42 25.60
CA GLY A 207 25.29 29.01 25.78
C GLY A 207 24.35 29.39 24.64
N LYS A 208 24.83 30.05 23.58
CA LYS A 208 24.03 30.45 22.42
C LYS A 208 23.73 29.26 21.52
N VAL A 209 22.50 29.17 21.02
CA VAL A 209 22.08 28.16 20.05
C VAL A 209 22.94 28.27 18.80
N LYS A 210 23.44 27.13 18.29
CA LYS A 210 24.23 27.07 17.06
C LYS A 210 23.37 27.51 15.88
N LYS A 211 23.96 28.20 14.89
CA LYS A 211 23.26 28.48 13.62
C LYS A 211 22.93 27.15 12.92
N PHE A 212 21.76 27.03 12.30
CA PHE A 212 21.26 25.74 11.77
C PHE A 212 22.21 25.05 10.78
N TYR A 213 22.90 25.80 9.92
CA TYR A 213 23.89 25.22 8.98
C TYR A 213 25.13 24.61 9.66
N LYS A 214 25.30 24.81 10.97
CA LYS A 214 26.37 24.19 11.77
C LYS A 214 25.89 22.95 12.54
N TRP A 215 24.61 22.59 12.45
CA TRP A 215 24.09 21.41 13.11
C TRP A 215 24.47 20.18 12.27
N THR A 216 25.02 19.18 12.94
CA THR A 216 25.26 17.87 12.32
C THR A 216 23.94 17.12 12.13
N LEU A 217 23.89 16.17 11.20
CA LEU A 217 22.73 15.29 11.05
C LEU A 217 22.37 14.58 12.37
N ASN A 218 23.38 14.19 13.15
CA ASN A 218 23.18 13.60 14.48
C ASN A 218 22.41 14.55 15.41
N GLU A 219 22.87 15.80 15.52
CA GLU A 219 22.20 16.81 16.36
C GLU A 219 20.77 17.11 15.88
N MET A 220 20.54 17.10 14.57
CA MET A 220 19.21 17.29 14.00
C MET A 220 18.26 16.13 14.33
N ILE A 221 18.72 14.88 14.24
CA ILE A 221 17.96 13.69 14.62
C ILE A 221 17.62 13.70 16.11
N GLU A 222 18.62 13.97 16.97
CA GLU A 222 18.42 14.06 18.42
C GLU A 222 17.42 15.16 18.80
N PHE A 223 17.56 16.34 18.19
CA PHE A 223 16.63 17.43 18.43
C PHE A 223 15.20 17.08 18.02
N ALA A 224 15.02 16.55 16.80
CA ALA A 224 13.70 16.18 16.29
C ALA A 224 13.01 15.14 17.18
N TYR A 225 13.75 14.15 17.69
CA TYR A 225 13.22 13.16 18.61
C TYR A 225 12.84 13.77 19.97
N ASN A 226 13.71 14.60 20.56
CA ASN A 226 13.45 15.25 21.85
C ASN A 226 12.24 16.20 21.82
N GLU A 227 12.02 16.87 20.68
CA GLU A 227 10.82 17.70 20.45
C GLU A 227 9.59 16.88 20.00
N LYS A 228 9.69 15.55 19.93
CA LYS A 228 8.63 14.62 19.49
C LYS A 228 8.14 14.90 18.07
N TRP A 229 9.05 15.29 17.19
CA TRP A 229 8.77 15.50 15.77
C TRP A 229 8.90 14.23 14.95
N ILE A 230 9.68 13.26 15.44
CA ILE A 230 9.86 11.93 14.87
C ILE A 230 9.67 10.89 15.97
N ASP A 231 9.15 9.72 15.61
CA ASP A 231 8.97 8.61 16.54
C ASP A 231 10.28 7.83 16.78
N LEU A 232 10.27 6.90 17.75
CA LEU A 232 11.47 6.17 18.20
C LEU A 232 12.09 5.30 17.10
N ASP A 233 11.26 4.73 16.24
CA ASP A 233 11.70 3.97 15.06
C ASP A 233 12.50 4.86 14.12
N VAL A 234 11.93 6.01 13.73
CA VAL A 234 12.61 6.99 12.87
C VAL A 234 13.91 7.47 13.51
N HIS A 235 13.93 7.75 14.82
CA HIS A 235 15.15 8.13 15.55
C HIS A 235 16.26 7.07 15.42
N ARG A 236 15.96 5.80 15.73
CA ARG A 236 16.94 4.71 15.69
C ARG A 236 17.41 4.40 14.28
N PHE A 237 16.48 4.32 13.33
CA PHE A 237 16.84 3.95 11.96
C PHE A 237 17.49 5.11 11.19
N SER A 238 17.22 6.37 11.55
CA SER A 238 17.95 7.53 11.01
C SER A 238 19.44 7.50 11.38
N HIS A 239 19.77 7.04 12.59
CA HIS A 239 21.18 6.82 12.98
C HIS A 239 21.84 5.70 12.16
N ALA A 240 21.11 4.61 11.91
CA ALA A 240 21.59 3.53 11.03
C ALA A 240 21.83 4.03 9.60
N LEU A 241 20.88 4.75 9.01
CA LEU A 241 21.00 5.36 7.68
C LEU A 241 22.20 6.31 7.61
N LYS A 242 22.39 7.16 8.63
CA LYS A 242 23.59 8.00 8.76
C LYS A 242 24.88 7.16 8.74
N GLY A 243 24.90 6.02 9.42
CA GLY A 243 26.02 5.08 9.40
C GLY A 243 26.32 4.57 7.98
N PHE A 244 25.30 4.12 7.26
CA PHE A 244 25.48 3.67 5.87
C PHE A 244 25.85 4.81 4.91
N ARG A 245 25.33 6.03 5.11
CA ARG A 245 25.74 7.22 4.35
C ARG A 245 27.24 7.50 4.51
N ASN A 246 27.81 7.25 5.70
CA ASN A 246 29.23 7.47 5.97
C ASN A 246 30.15 6.50 5.20
N LEU A 247 29.60 5.44 4.60
CA LEU A 247 30.33 4.57 3.67
C LEU A 247 30.74 5.29 2.37
N ILE A 248 30.33 6.55 2.16
CA ILE A 248 30.95 7.44 1.17
C ILE A 248 32.47 7.54 1.35
N HIS A 249 32.97 7.30 2.57
CA HIS A 249 34.39 7.22 2.86
C HIS A 249 34.89 5.77 2.67
N PRO A 250 35.76 5.47 1.68
CA PRO A 250 36.17 4.09 1.39
C PRO A 250 36.85 3.37 2.56
N TYR A 251 37.58 4.10 3.43
CA TYR A 251 38.19 3.52 4.63
C TYR A 251 37.16 3.11 5.68
N GLU A 252 36.03 3.83 5.81
CA GLU A 252 34.92 3.42 6.68
C GLU A 252 34.32 2.12 6.17
N GLN A 253 34.07 2.04 4.85
CA GLN A 253 33.55 0.84 4.21
C GLN A 253 34.48 -0.36 4.35
N MET A 254 35.79 -0.16 4.15
CA MET A 254 36.81 -1.19 4.36
C MET A 254 36.86 -1.65 5.82
N SER A 255 36.81 -0.72 6.78
CA SER A 255 36.88 -1.04 8.20
C SER A 255 35.65 -1.83 8.68
N LEU A 256 34.47 -1.50 8.17
CA LEU A 256 33.23 -2.19 8.52
C LEU A 256 33.03 -3.49 7.71
N ASN A 257 33.72 -3.62 6.58
CA ASN A 257 33.57 -4.72 5.63
C ASN A 257 32.10 -4.92 5.20
N VAL A 258 31.41 -3.81 4.90
CA VAL A 258 30.00 -3.77 4.52
C VAL A 258 29.87 -3.33 3.06
N PHE A 259 28.97 -3.97 2.32
CA PHE A 259 28.68 -3.66 0.93
C PHE A 259 27.17 -3.48 0.78
N PRO A 260 26.66 -2.24 0.76
CA PRO A 260 25.23 -2.02 0.64
C PRO A 260 24.66 -2.61 -0.65
N ASP A 261 23.57 -3.31 -0.50
CA ASP A 261 22.81 -4.00 -1.55
C ASP A 261 21.38 -3.44 -1.65
N GLU A 262 20.55 -4.11 -2.43
CA GLU A 262 19.15 -3.77 -2.64
C GLU A 262 18.38 -3.67 -1.33
N ASP A 263 18.46 -4.70 -0.49
CA ASP A 263 17.81 -4.73 0.82
C ASP A 263 18.23 -3.55 1.70
N THR A 264 19.54 -3.27 1.76
CA THR A 264 20.07 -2.13 2.52
C THR A 264 19.48 -0.81 2.02
N SER A 265 19.41 -0.63 0.70
CA SER A 265 18.84 0.59 0.10
C SER A 265 17.33 0.71 0.32
N ASN A 266 16.59 -0.40 0.25
CA ASN A 266 15.15 -0.44 0.51
C ASN A 266 14.83 -0.11 1.98
N ILE A 267 15.59 -0.65 2.93
CA ILE A 267 15.46 -0.30 4.34
C ILE A 267 15.71 1.20 4.54
N CYS A 268 16.80 1.74 3.97
CA CYS A 268 17.11 3.16 4.08
C CYS A 268 16.00 4.05 3.48
N TRP A 269 15.36 3.61 2.40
CA TRP A 269 14.24 4.33 1.80
C TRP A 269 13.04 4.44 2.74
N LEU A 270 12.69 3.36 3.42
CA LEU A 270 11.61 3.34 4.41
C LEU A 270 11.87 4.32 5.55
N VAL A 271 13.13 4.51 5.96
CA VAL A 271 13.50 5.51 6.96
C VAL A 271 13.20 6.93 6.47
N VAL A 272 13.60 7.27 5.24
CA VAL A 272 13.32 8.59 4.65
C VAL A 272 11.80 8.82 4.59
N GLN A 273 11.04 7.82 4.16
CA GLN A 273 9.58 7.87 4.08
C GLN A 273 8.91 8.08 5.43
N ALA A 274 9.29 7.29 6.43
CA ALA A 274 8.77 7.42 7.79
C ALA A 274 9.09 8.81 8.36
N THR A 275 10.30 9.33 8.09
CA THR A 275 10.67 10.70 8.49
C THR A 275 9.77 11.75 7.85
N VAL A 276 9.51 11.65 6.54
CA VAL A 276 8.60 12.58 5.86
C VAL A 276 7.21 12.54 6.46
N ASN A 277 6.69 11.34 6.72
CA ASN A 277 5.35 11.17 7.30
C ASN A 277 5.24 11.81 8.69
N ASP A 278 6.24 11.62 9.54
CA ASP A 278 6.24 12.20 10.89
C ASP A 278 6.35 13.72 10.85
N LEU A 279 7.27 14.25 10.03
CA LEU A 279 7.43 15.70 9.88
C LEU A 279 6.20 16.36 9.24
N ALA A 280 5.52 15.69 8.31
CA ALA A 280 4.26 16.17 7.73
C ALA A 280 3.16 16.30 8.81
N LYS A 281 3.04 15.34 9.73
CA LYS A 281 2.11 15.42 10.87
C LYS A 281 2.43 16.61 11.78
N VAL A 282 3.72 16.89 11.99
CA VAL A 282 4.18 18.01 12.84
C VAL A 282 3.85 19.37 12.22
N LEU A 283 3.87 19.46 10.89
CA LEU A 283 3.56 20.68 10.14
C LEU A 283 2.06 20.88 9.94
N SER A 284 1.27 19.80 9.82
CA SER A 284 -0.19 19.87 9.65
C SER A 284 -0.94 20.21 10.94
N LYS A 285 -0.36 19.92 12.11
CA LYS A 285 -0.86 20.40 13.40
C LYS A 285 -0.71 21.93 13.47
N LYS A 286 -1.79 22.65 13.13
CA LYS A 286 -1.88 24.10 13.38
C LYS A 286 -1.73 24.35 14.88
N THR A 287 -0.63 25.00 15.26
CA THR A 287 -0.47 25.64 16.58
C THR A 287 -1.34 26.88 16.68
#